data_AF-A0AAU7N0G7-F1
#
_entry.id   AF-A0AAU7N0G7-F1
#
_cell.length_a   1.000
_cell.length_b   1.000
_cell.length_c   1.000
_cell.angle_alpha   90.00
_cell.angle_beta   90.00
_cell.angle_gamma   90.00
#
_symmetry.space_group_name_H-M   'P 1'
#
loop_
_entity.id
_entity.type
_entity.pdbx_description
1 polymer ?
#
loop_
_entity_poly.entity_id
_entity_poly.type
_entity_poly.pdbx_seq_one_letter_code
_entity_poly.pdbx_strand_id
1 'polypeptide(L)'
;MRLQIYIAIWFTLGLATASMAQHNGLSFYKELARKDAHREQTVAFSNIEDEKDFWKDQILFENDLKVQNVPAYQVYMNEKRMAYSEHAEKCKNDCMHSDLYYKQAGFYFIYSDDTIYSKEAVGTVVQVASPRIF
;
A
#
# COMPACT_ATOMS: atom_id res chain seq x y z
N MET A 1 -30.12 16.73 -44.65
CA MET A 1 -28.96 16.11 -43.96
C MET A 1 -28.57 16.98 -42.77
N ARG A 2 -28.05 16.36 -41.70
CA ARG A 2 -27.42 16.97 -40.50
C ARG A 2 -28.32 17.18 -39.28
N LEU A 3 -28.90 16.09 -38.77
CA LEU A 3 -29.38 16.00 -37.38
C LEU A 3 -28.96 14.65 -36.76
N GLN A 4 -27.68 14.27 -36.91
CA GLN A 4 -27.14 13.03 -36.34
C GLN A 4 -25.78 13.19 -35.64
N ILE A 5 -25.26 14.41 -35.46
CA ILE A 5 -23.89 14.59 -34.93
C ILE A 5 -23.87 14.91 -33.41
N TYR A 6 -24.99 15.29 -32.79
CA TYR A 6 -25.00 15.76 -31.40
C TYR A 6 -25.03 14.67 -30.33
N ILE A 7 -25.34 13.42 -30.68
CA ILE A 7 -25.45 12.31 -29.70
C ILE A 7 -24.08 11.70 -29.39
N ALA A 8 -23.09 11.84 -30.30
CA ALA A 8 -21.75 11.29 -30.10
C ALA A 8 -20.90 12.08 -29.08
N ILE A 9 -21.19 13.37 -28.85
CA ILE A 9 -20.38 14.25 -28.00
C ILE A 9 -20.70 14.08 -26.50
N TRP A 10 -21.87 13.54 -26.16
CA TRP A 10 -22.25 13.27 -24.77
C TRP A 10 -21.68 11.96 -24.23
N PHE A 11 -21.39 10.98 -25.10
CA PHE A 11 -20.77 9.72 -24.67
C PHE A 11 -19.27 9.83 -24.40
N THR A 12 -18.57 10.79 -25.02
CA THR A 12 -17.12 10.97 -24.81
C THR A 12 -16.79 11.72 -23.51
N LEU A 13 -17.71 12.52 -22.97
CA LEU A 13 -17.47 13.29 -21.74
C LEU A 13 -17.59 12.45 -20.46
N GLY A 14 -18.40 11.38 -20.48
CA GLY A 14 -18.57 10.48 -19.34
C GLY A 14 -17.39 9.52 -19.10
N LEU A 15 -16.64 9.15 -20.14
CA LEU A 15 -15.46 8.28 -19.99
C LEU A 15 -14.28 8.98 -19.32
N ALA A 16 -14.06 10.27 -19.65
CA ALA A 16 -12.94 11.03 -19.09
C ALA A 16 -13.08 11.21 -17.57
N THR A 17 -14.28 11.54 -17.08
CA THR A 17 -14.52 11.81 -15.65
C THR A 17 -14.35 10.55 -14.79
N ALA A 18 -14.83 9.39 -15.25
CA ALA A 18 -14.66 8.13 -14.53
C ALA A 18 -13.17 7.72 -14.43
N SER A 19 -12.40 7.89 -15.51
CA SER A 19 -10.97 7.57 -15.53
C SER A 19 -10.14 8.45 -14.58
N MET A 20 -10.46 9.75 -14.50
CA MET A 20 -9.80 10.69 -13.59
C MET A 20 -10.13 10.40 -12.13
N ALA A 21 -11.41 10.08 -11.82
CA ALA A 21 -11.82 9.72 -10.47
C ALA A 21 -11.14 8.42 -10.00
N GLN A 22 -11.02 7.42 -10.87
CA GLN A 22 -10.32 6.17 -10.57
C GLN A 22 -8.82 6.38 -10.39
N HIS A 23 -8.17 7.17 -11.25
CA HIS A 23 -6.74 7.50 -11.12
C HIS A 23 -6.44 8.27 -9.83
N ASN A 24 -7.26 9.27 -9.48
CA ASN A 24 -7.15 10.01 -8.22
C ASN A 24 -7.40 9.12 -7.00
N GLY A 25 -8.28 8.11 -7.14
CA GLY A 25 -8.51 7.12 -6.10
C GLY A 25 -7.27 6.26 -5.84
N LEU A 26 -6.59 5.78 -6.87
CA LEU A 26 -5.39 4.95 -6.69
C LEU A 26 -4.19 5.76 -6.16
N SER A 27 -3.99 7.00 -6.60
CA SER A 27 -2.92 7.84 -6.04
C SER A 27 -3.13 8.13 -4.56
N PHE A 28 -4.38 8.32 -4.13
CA PHE A 28 -4.72 8.47 -2.72
C PHE A 28 -4.27 7.25 -1.88
N TYR A 29 -4.54 6.03 -2.33
CA TYR A 29 -4.11 4.83 -1.60
C TYR A 29 -2.60 4.62 -1.57
N LYS A 30 -1.90 5.06 -2.61
CA LYS A 30 -0.42 5.10 -2.61
C LYS A 30 0.12 6.04 -1.52
N GLU A 31 -0.42 7.24 -1.43
CA GLU A 31 -0.01 8.21 -0.41
C GLU A 31 -0.38 7.75 1.00
N LEU A 32 -1.58 7.18 1.16
CA LEU A 32 -2.05 6.61 2.42
C LEU A 32 -1.12 5.49 2.89
N ALA A 33 -0.76 4.55 2.01
CA ALA A 33 0.16 3.46 2.32
C ALA A 33 1.50 3.95 2.86
N ARG A 34 2.10 4.97 2.24
CA ARG A 34 3.36 5.58 2.72
C ARG A 34 3.20 6.24 4.07
N LYS A 35 2.11 6.99 4.26
CA LYS A 35 1.82 7.67 5.53
C LYS A 35 1.63 6.65 6.66
N ASP A 36 0.89 5.59 6.40
CA ASP A 36 0.66 4.54 7.39
C ASP A 36 1.94 3.77 7.68
N ALA A 37 2.73 3.40 6.66
CA ALA A 37 4.04 2.77 6.84
C ALA A 37 4.97 3.63 7.72
N HIS A 38 5.03 4.93 7.46
CA HIS A 38 5.83 5.85 8.26
C HIS A 38 5.35 5.89 9.73
N ARG A 39 4.03 5.95 9.94
CA ARG A 39 3.45 5.93 11.29
C ARG A 39 3.78 4.62 12.01
N GLU A 40 3.59 3.48 11.34
CA GLU A 40 3.87 2.14 11.87
C GLU A 40 5.34 1.96 12.26
N GLN A 41 6.26 2.55 11.50
CA GLN A 41 7.70 2.49 11.72
C GLN A 41 8.20 3.42 12.84
N THR A 42 7.38 4.40 13.26
CA THR A 42 7.81 5.47 14.19
C THR A 42 6.97 5.56 15.46
N VAL A 43 5.79 4.94 15.48
CA VAL A 43 4.89 4.96 16.63
C VAL A 43 5.52 4.19 17.81
N ALA A 44 5.46 4.81 18.99
CA ALA A 44 5.81 4.17 20.24
C ALA A 44 4.52 3.91 21.02
N PHE A 45 4.34 2.67 21.48
CA PHE A 45 3.19 2.29 22.28
C PHE A 45 3.54 2.29 23.75
N SER A 46 2.60 2.77 24.58
CA SER A 46 2.78 2.80 26.04
C SER A 46 2.63 1.41 26.65
N ASN A 47 1.89 0.52 26.00
CA ASN A 47 1.68 -0.86 26.43
C ASN A 47 1.40 -1.77 25.22
N ILE A 48 1.48 -3.08 25.44
CA ILE A 48 1.32 -4.11 24.41
C ILE A 48 -0.12 -4.24 23.89
N GLU A 49 -1.13 -3.90 24.69
CA GLU A 49 -2.54 -3.96 24.23
C GLU A 49 -2.83 -2.83 23.24
N ASP A 50 -2.31 -1.62 23.45
CA ASP A 50 -2.42 -0.51 22.49
C ASP A 50 -1.81 -0.89 21.13
N GLU A 51 -0.66 -1.59 21.16
CA GLU A 51 0.00 -2.05 19.95
C GLU A 51 -0.84 -3.13 19.23
N LYS A 52 -1.40 -4.09 19.98
CA LYS A 52 -2.27 -5.12 19.39
C LYS A 52 -3.51 -4.51 18.74
N ASP A 53 -4.14 -3.55 19.40
CA ASP A 53 -5.32 -2.87 18.87
C ASP A 53 -4.97 -2.08 17.60
N PHE A 54 -3.85 -1.37 17.60
CA PHE A 54 -3.33 -0.70 16.41
C PHE A 54 -3.17 -1.66 15.23
N TRP A 55 -2.51 -2.81 15.43
CA TRP A 55 -2.31 -3.78 14.35
C TRP A 55 -3.61 -4.45 13.91
N LYS A 56 -4.53 -4.67 14.84
CA LYS A 56 -5.86 -5.20 14.53
C LYS A 56 -6.63 -4.24 13.63
N ASP A 57 -6.62 -2.95 13.94
CA ASP A 57 -7.27 -1.93 13.12
C ASP A 57 -6.66 -1.85 11.72
N GLN A 58 -5.33 -1.90 11.63
CA GLN A 58 -4.61 -1.93 10.35
C GLN A 58 -5.02 -3.13 9.49
N ILE A 59 -5.07 -4.33 10.08
CA ILE A 59 -5.45 -5.56 9.38
C ILE A 59 -6.93 -5.50 8.94
N LEU A 60 -7.82 -4.96 9.77
CA LEU A 60 -9.23 -4.81 9.41
C LEU A 60 -9.40 -3.86 8.22
N PHE A 61 -8.74 -2.70 8.26
CA PHE A 61 -8.73 -1.77 7.14
C PHE A 61 -8.24 -2.43 5.84
N GLU A 62 -7.13 -3.17 5.89
CA GLU A 62 -6.57 -3.83 4.72
C GLU A 62 -7.50 -4.91 4.14
N ASN A 63 -8.15 -5.69 5.00
CA ASN A 63 -9.12 -6.70 4.57
C ASN A 63 -10.37 -6.05 3.95
N ASP A 64 -10.87 -4.98 4.56
CA ASP A 64 -12.01 -4.23 4.03
C ASP A 64 -11.67 -3.61 2.67
N LEU A 65 -10.47 -3.01 2.54
CA LEU A 65 -10.00 -2.45 1.28
C LEU A 65 -9.88 -3.52 0.19
N LYS A 66 -9.39 -4.72 0.54
CA LYS A 66 -9.31 -5.87 -0.37
C LYS A 66 -10.68 -6.27 -0.91
N VAL A 67 -11.71 -6.28 -0.07
CA VAL A 67 -13.07 -6.64 -0.45
C VAL A 67 -13.73 -5.54 -1.28
N GLN A 68 -13.54 -4.27 -0.91
CA GLN A 68 -14.24 -3.15 -1.52
C GLN A 68 -13.60 -2.68 -2.83
N ASN A 69 -12.27 -2.70 -2.92
CA ASN A 69 -11.53 -2.14 -4.04
C ASN A 69 -10.19 -2.86 -4.23
N VAL A 70 -10.20 -3.99 -4.94
CA VAL A 70 -9.02 -4.82 -5.21
C VAL A 70 -7.86 -4.01 -5.84
N PRO A 71 -8.06 -3.15 -6.87
CA PRO A 71 -6.98 -2.33 -7.40
C PRO A 71 -6.35 -1.39 -6.37
N ALA A 72 -7.17 -0.77 -5.52
CA ALA A 72 -6.66 0.08 -4.44
C ALA A 72 -5.87 -0.71 -3.40
N TYR A 73 -6.36 -1.88 -3.01
CA TYR A 73 -5.65 -2.79 -2.12
C TYR A 73 -4.29 -3.19 -2.69
N GLN A 74 -4.22 -3.55 -3.97
CA GLN A 74 -2.95 -3.91 -4.61
C GLN A 74 -1.95 -2.75 -4.60
N VAL A 75 -2.39 -1.53 -4.95
CA VAL A 75 -1.55 -0.33 -4.89
C VAL A 75 -1.09 -0.06 -3.46
N TYR A 76 -2.00 -0.15 -2.49
CA TYR A 76 -1.71 0.07 -1.08
C TYR A 76 -0.65 -0.92 -0.54
N MET A 77 -0.85 -2.22 -0.80
CA MET A 77 0.03 -3.28 -0.32
C MET A 77 1.40 -3.27 -1.01
N ASN A 78 1.45 -2.99 -2.31
CA ASN A 78 2.73 -2.83 -3.02
C ASN A 78 3.50 -1.64 -2.47
N GLU A 79 2.82 -0.51 -2.20
CA GLU A 79 3.49 0.67 -1.67
C GLU A 79 3.94 0.48 -0.20
N LYS A 80 3.16 -0.24 0.63
CA LYS A 80 3.60 -0.71 1.95
C LYS A 80 4.87 -1.53 1.86
N ARG A 81 4.92 -2.52 0.95
CA ARG A 81 6.10 -3.36 0.74
C ARG A 81 7.33 -2.52 0.38
N MET A 82 7.19 -1.55 -0.53
CA MET A 82 8.28 -0.64 -0.88
C MET A 82 8.75 0.18 0.33
N ALA A 83 7.84 0.84 1.04
CA ALA A 83 8.16 1.66 2.20
C ALA A 83 8.82 0.86 3.35
N TYR A 84 8.39 -0.38 3.57
CA TYR A 84 9.02 -1.28 4.54
C TYR A 84 10.41 -1.74 4.09
N SER A 85 10.62 -1.95 2.79
CA SER A 85 11.93 -2.34 2.25
C SER A 85 12.92 -1.18 2.36
N GLU A 86 12.50 0.03 1.97
CA GLU A 86 13.28 1.26 2.13
C GLU A 86 13.66 1.50 3.59
N HIS A 87 12.72 1.33 4.52
CA HIS A 87 12.99 1.47 5.95
C HIS A 87 13.97 0.43 6.45
N ALA A 88 13.85 -0.83 6.03
CA ALA A 88 14.77 -1.88 6.45
C ALA A 88 16.19 -1.64 5.93
N GLU A 89 16.34 -1.18 4.68
CA GLU A 89 17.64 -0.76 4.10
C GLU A 89 18.25 0.43 4.84
N LYS A 90 17.41 1.40 5.25
CA LYS A 90 17.85 2.58 6.01
C LYS A 90 18.23 2.24 7.45
N CYS A 91 17.42 1.42 8.11
CA CYS A 91 17.61 1.02 9.50
C CYS A 91 18.79 0.08 9.68
N LYS A 92 19.01 -0.86 8.75
CA LYS A 92 20.01 -1.94 8.92
C LYS A 92 19.85 -2.62 10.28
N ASN A 93 20.77 -2.36 11.20
CA ASN A 93 20.81 -2.91 12.56
C ASN A 93 20.56 -1.85 13.65
N ASP A 94 20.29 -0.60 13.26
CA ASP A 94 20.23 0.55 14.17
C ASP A 94 18.81 0.81 14.72
N CYS A 95 17.79 0.14 14.17
CA CYS A 95 16.41 0.28 14.62
C CYS A 95 15.96 -0.95 15.38
N MET A 96 15.41 -0.73 16.57
CA MET A 96 14.69 -1.75 17.33
C MET A 96 13.20 -1.55 17.15
N HIS A 97 12.50 -2.61 16.76
CA HIS A 97 11.05 -2.65 16.68
C HIS A 97 10.49 -3.76 17.57
N SER A 98 9.19 -3.70 17.82
CA SER A 98 8.49 -4.75 18.58
C SER A 98 8.40 -6.06 17.78
N ASP A 99 8.09 -7.15 18.48
CA ASP A 99 7.77 -8.43 17.85
C ASP A 99 6.58 -8.34 16.89
N LEU A 100 5.57 -7.54 17.24
CA LEU A 100 4.37 -7.36 16.42
C LEU A 100 4.67 -6.59 15.14
N TYR A 101 5.52 -5.55 15.21
CA TYR A 101 6.03 -4.87 14.03
C TYR A 101 6.77 -5.85 13.11
N TYR A 102 7.71 -6.65 13.64
CA TYR A 102 8.46 -7.59 12.81
C TYR A 102 7.55 -8.64 12.16
N LYS A 103 6.51 -9.07 12.86
CA LYS A 103 5.48 -9.96 12.29
C LYS A 103 4.78 -9.30 11.10
N GLN A 104 4.36 -8.04 11.24
CA GLN A 104 3.68 -7.32 10.15
C GLN A 104 4.63 -6.99 8.99
N ALA A 105 5.87 -6.58 9.28
CA ALA A 105 6.90 -6.38 8.27
C ALA A 105 7.12 -7.64 7.42
N GLY A 106 7.19 -8.81 8.06
CA GLY A 106 7.29 -10.09 7.38
C GLY A 106 6.15 -10.34 6.40
N PHE A 107 4.92 -9.97 6.77
CA PHE A 107 3.75 -10.07 5.89
C PHE A 107 3.87 -9.17 4.65
N TYR A 108 4.31 -7.92 4.80
CA TYR A 108 4.49 -7.02 3.65
C TYR A 108 5.65 -7.44 2.74
N PHE A 109 6.74 -8.00 3.28
CA PHE A 109 7.89 -8.42 2.46
C PHE A 109 7.58 -9.59 1.53
N ILE A 110 6.72 -10.50 1.97
CA ILE A 110 6.30 -11.67 1.18
C ILE A 110 5.08 -11.37 0.30
N TYR A 111 4.47 -10.19 0.44
CA TYR A 111 3.36 -9.80 -0.42
C TYR A 111 3.83 -9.75 -1.87
N SER A 112 3.36 -10.69 -2.68
CA SER A 112 3.53 -10.72 -4.12
C SER A 112 2.16 -10.63 -4.78
N ASP A 113 1.98 -9.63 -5.63
CA ASP A 113 0.83 -9.56 -6.51
C ASP A 113 1.17 -10.35 -7.80
N ASP A 114 0.48 -11.47 -8.02
CA ASP A 114 0.65 -12.27 -9.24
C ASP A 114 0.15 -11.55 -10.50
N THR A 115 -0.55 -10.41 -10.35
CA THR A 115 -1.24 -9.73 -11.46
C THR A 115 -0.60 -8.43 -11.94
N ILE A 116 0.35 -7.85 -11.19
CA ILE A 116 1.06 -6.61 -11.58
C ILE A 116 2.57 -6.86 -11.59
N TYR A 117 3.03 -7.64 -12.57
CA TYR A 117 4.44 -7.66 -12.98
C TYR A 117 4.54 -7.23 -14.45
N SER A 118 4.58 -5.92 -14.70
CA SER A 118 5.42 -5.44 -15.80
C SER A 118 6.87 -5.49 -15.32
N LYS A 119 7.73 -6.11 -16.14
CA LYS A 119 9.12 -6.48 -15.87
C LYS A 119 10.09 -5.34 -15.48
N GLU A 120 9.62 -4.11 -15.29
CA GLU A 120 10.47 -2.91 -15.21
C GLU A 120 10.80 -2.47 -13.77
N ALA A 121 10.20 -3.06 -12.74
CA ALA A 121 10.48 -2.72 -11.33
C ALA A 121 11.28 -3.79 -10.56
N VAL A 122 11.90 -4.75 -11.25
CA VAL A 122 12.64 -5.87 -10.61
C VAL A 122 14.05 -5.47 -10.14
N GLY A 123 14.47 -4.22 -10.40
CA GLY A 123 15.69 -3.68 -9.80
C GLY A 123 15.40 -3.08 -8.44
N THR A 124 15.92 -3.68 -7.36
CA THR A 124 16.06 -3.08 -6.02
C THR A 124 14.86 -3.21 -5.06
N VAL A 125 14.32 -4.42 -4.87
CA VAL A 125 13.70 -4.77 -3.57
C VAL A 125 14.62 -5.78 -2.91
N VAL A 126 15.63 -5.29 -2.17
CA VAL A 126 16.43 -6.20 -1.34
C VAL A 126 15.51 -6.65 -0.21
N GLN A 127 15.16 -7.94 -0.19
CA GLN A 127 14.53 -8.57 0.97
C GLN A 127 15.53 -8.63 2.13
N VAL A 128 15.88 -7.49 2.72
CA VAL A 128 16.55 -7.45 4.01
C VAL A 128 15.46 -7.24 5.04
N ALA A 129 14.87 -8.32 5.53
CA ALA A 129 14.28 -8.23 6.86
C ALA A 129 15.43 -7.83 7.80
N SER A 130 15.35 -6.63 8.40
CA SER A 130 16.31 -6.20 9.41
C SER A 130 16.47 -7.33 10.44
N PRO A 131 17.70 -7.84 10.68
CA PRO A 131 17.87 -9.01 11.52
C PRO A 131 17.38 -8.71 12.94
N ARG A 132 16.65 -9.67 13.54
CA ARG A 132 16.56 -9.74 15.00
C ARG A 132 17.97 -9.98 15.52
N ILE A 133 18.63 -8.96 16.05
CA ILE A 133 19.83 -9.16 16.86
C ILE A 133 19.32 -9.56 18.25
N PHE A 134 19.49 -10.83 18.59
CA PHE A 134 19.30 -11.38 19.93
C PHE A 134 20.55 -11.15 20.79
#